data_AF-A0A8S0HGI6-F1
#
_entry.id   AF-A0A8S0HGI6-F1
#
_cell.length_a   1.000
_cell.length_b   1.000
_cell.length_c   1.000
_cell.angle_alpha   90.00
_cell.angle_beta   90.00
_cell.angle_gamma   90.00
#
_symmetry.space_group_name_H-M   'P 1'
#
loop_
_entity.id
_entity.type
_entity.pdbx_description
1 polymer ?
#
loop_
_entity_poly.entity_id
_entity_poly.type
_entity_poly.pdbx_seq_one_letter_code
_entity_poly.pdbx_strand_id
1 'polypeptide(L)'
;MGKVIALMQSAERAKPPITRLLERYAGSYMVLVLLLAAVTWFITNDAQAMLAVLVAACPCALVLSAPATAIAGIAVAARHGILIRSSAFLEELADLTSLVVDKTGTLTYGTLRLQAIDSPREDQRSLLTLAASLGSASSHPVSRALAGLVPQEEQWPLGDIHERQGLGVVARTEEGEAALGRPELFRQLGIDTSPVPGHDGPIAGLALDGEFLGWLLLADSVKPEARHALGELRELGLGRQLLLTGDRQSVADSLALEVGIADIEAQALPQDKLERVLEEIDKGFRPMVVGDGINDSLALKAGVVGVAMGAGGADIALASADVVLIGSDLRRLGTCVRLSRECRRTLQVNVIIGLGWTLAIVAFAAFGWLGAAGAMIAAVLHNLSTLLVLGNAGRLLRFQEPLLKL
;
A
#
# COMPACT_ATOMS: atom_id res chain seq x y z
N MET A 1 -16.59 -7.01 -18.90
CA MET A 1 -15.25 -6.71 -19.46
C MET A 1 -15.11 -5.30 -20.02
N GLY A 2 -15.99 -4.80 -20.90
CA GLY A 2 -15.86 -3.43 -21.47
C GLY A 2 -15.83 -2.28 -20.44
N LYS A 3 -16.65 -2.33 -19.38
CA LYS A 3 -16.62 -1.33 -18.28
C LYS A 3 -15.33 -1.41 -17.45
N VAL A 4 -14.83 -2.62 -17.19
CA VAL A 4 -13.58 -2.87 -16.44
C VAL A 4 -12.37 -2.32 -17.22
N ILE A 5 -12.32 -2.56 -18.54
CA ILE A 5 -11.26 -2.04 -19.41
C ILE A 5 -11.33 -0.50 -19.50
N ALA A 6 -12.53 0.07 -19.59
CA ALA A 6 -12.70 1.53 -19.61
C ALA A 6 -12.26 2.19 -18.29
N LEU A 7 -12.58 1.58 -17.14
CA LEU A 7 -12.14 2.03 -15.81
C LEU A 7 -10.62 1.95 -15.66
N MET A 8 -10.00 0.86 -16.13
CA MET A 8 -8.55 0.69 -16.15
C MET A 8 -7.85 1.76 -17.00
N GLN A 9 -8.39 2.10 -18.17
CA GLN A 9 -7.82 3.14 -19.05
C GLN A 9 -7.96 4.56 -18.48
N SER A 10 -9.00 4.84 -17.69
CA SER A 10 -9.16 6.14 -17.02
C SER A 10 -8.17 6.36 -15.87
N ALA A 11 -7.79 5.31 -15.14
CA ALA A 11 -6.81 5.39 -14.05
C ALA A 11 -5.38 5.65 -14.56
N GLU A 12 -4.99 5.01 -15.67
CA GLU A 12 -3.64 5.15 -16.24
C GLU A 12 -3.32 6.56 -16.79
N ARG A 13 -4.33 7.41 -17.00
CA ARG A 13 -4.19 8.77 -17.56
C ARG A 13 -4.41 9.89 -16.55
N ALA A 14 -4.39 9.57 -15.26
CA ALA A 14 -4.58 10.56 -14.20
C ALA A 14 -3.38 11.52 -14.09
N LYS A 15 -3.55 12.76 -14.55
CA LYS A 15 -2.66 13.89 -14.18
C LYS A 15 -3.10 14.43 -12.82
N PRO A 16 -2.18 14.96 -12.00
CA PRO A 16 -2.55 15.56 -10.73
C PRO A 16 -3.63 16.66 -10.89
N PRO A 17 -4.65 16.72 -10.03
CA PRO A 17 -5.75 17.69 -10.10
C PRO A 17 -5.29 19.14 -10.27
N ILE A 18 -4.25 19.55 -9.54
CA ILE A 18 -3.74 20.93 -9.60
C ILE A 18 -3.13 21.29 -10.96
N THR A 19 -2.45 20.36 -11.62
CA THR A 19 -1.85 20.64 -12.94
C THR A 19 -2.92 20.79 -14.00
N ARG A 20 -4.00 19.99 -13.92
CA ARG A 20 -5.19 20.15 -14.78
C ARG A 20 -5.87 21.50 -14.57
N LEU A 21 -5.95 21.97 -13.33
CA LEU A 21 -6.51 23.28 -12.99
C LEU A 21 -5.73 24.41 -13.67
N LEU A 22 -4.40 24.39 -13.55
CA LEU A 22 -3.51 25.39 -14.16
C LEU A 22 -3.64 25.40 -15.69
N GLU A 23 -3.64 24.22 -16.33
CA GLU A 23 -3.82 24.11 -17.79
C GLU A 23 -5.19 24.66 -18.25
N ARG A 24 -6.27 24.36 -17.51
CA ARG A 24 -7.63 24.79 -17.84
C ARG A 24 -7.80 26.32 -17.82
N TYR A 25 -7.15 27.01 -16.88
CA TYR A 25 -7.29 28.46 -16.70
C TYR A 25 -6.19 29.30 -17.38
N ALA A 26 -5.18 28.66 -17.98
CA ALA A 26 -4.07 29.36 -18.63
C ALA A 26 -4.53 30.34 -19.72
N GLY A 27 -5.52 29.94 -20.55
CA GLY A 27 -6.04 30.81 -21.62
C GLY A 27 -6.76 32.05 -21.09
N SER A 28 -7.67 31.89 -20.12
CA SER A 28 -8.35 33.02 -19.48
C SER A 28 -7.38 33.93 -18.71
N TYR A 29 -6.35 33.34 -18.09
CA TYR A 29 -5.30 34.10 -17.41
C TYR A 29 -4.51 34.97 -18.40
N MET A 30 -4.11 34.41 -19.55
CA MET A 30 -3.39 35.16 -20.59
C MET A 30 -4.18 36.38 -21.06
N VAL A 31 -5.48 36.21 -21.34
CA VAL A 31 -6.35 37.32 -21.76
C VAL A 31 -6.44 38.39 -20.67
N LEU A 32 -6.61 37.99 -19.40
CA LEU A 32 -6.61 38.92 -18.27
C LEU A 32 -5.31 39.74 -18.19
N VAL A 33 -4.16 39.09 -18.33
CA VAL A 33 -2.85 39.77 -18.28
C VAL A 33 -2.69 40.77 -19.42
N LEU A 34 -3.09 40.40 -20.64
CA LEU A 34 -3.04 41.32 -21.79
C LEU A 34 -3.97 42.52 -21.60
N LEU A 35 -5.18 42.30 -21.05
CA LEU A 35 -6.10 43.38 -20.72
C LEU A 35 -5.51 44.31 -19.65
N LEU A 36 -4.94 43.77 -18.57
CA LEU A 36 -4.29 44.58 -17.53
C LEU A 36 -3.12 45.40 -18.08
N ALA A 37 -2.30 44.81 -18.94
CA ALA A 37 -1.21 45.52 -19.59
C ALA A 37 -1.74 46.66 -20.50
N ALA A 38 -2.76 46.38 -21.33
CA ALA A 38 -3.36 47.37 -22.22
C ALA A 38 -4.03 48.51 -21.44
N VAL A 39 -4.76 48.21 -20.38
CA VAL A 39 -5.38 49.21 -19.48
C VAL A 39 -4.30 50.04 -18.79
N THR A 40 -3.24 49.41 -18.29
CA THR A 40 -2.11 50.11 -17.67
C THR A 40 -1.52 51.12 -18.67
N TRP A 41 -1.19 50.68 -19.88
CA TRP A 41 -0.66 51.55 -20.93
C TRP A 41 -1.62 52.70 -21.28
N PHE A 42 -2.91 52.41 -21.43
CA PHE A 42 -3.91 53.42 -21.80
C PHE A 42 -4.07 54.51 -20.72
N ILE A 43 -4.01 54.15 -19.43
CA ILE A 43 -4.16 55.09 -18.32
C ILE A 43 -2.88 55.87 -18.06
N THR A 44 -1.72 55.21 -18.08
CA THR A 44 -0.43 55.82 -17.69
C THR A 44 0.31 56.45 -18.87
N ASN A 45 -0.01 56.06 -20.11
CA ASN A 45 0.77 56.32 -21.32
C ASN A 45 2.24 55.90 -21.20
N ASP A 46 2.54 54.92 -20.32
CA ASP A 46 3.89 54.44 -20.03
C ASP A 46 4.06 52.99 -20.51
N ALA A 47 4.85 52.82 -21.58
CA ALA A 47 5.20 51.52 -22.13
C ALA A 47 6.07 50.67 -21.16
N GLN A 48 6.85 51.30 -20.27
CA GLN A 48 7.67 50.59 -19.29
C GLN A 48 6.81 49.95 -18.20
N ALA A 49 5.80 50.67 -17.71
CA ALA A 49 4.81 50.11 -16.77
C ALA A 49 4.03 48.94 -17.38
N MET A 50 3.62 49.07 -18.66
CA MET A 50 2.99 47.97 -19.41
C MET A 50 3.90 46.74 -19.51
N LEU A 51 5.16 46.93 -19.93
CA LEU A 51 6.15 45.84 -20.01
C LEU A 51 6.40 45.21 -18.64
N ALA A 52 6.47 46.01 -17.57
CA ALA A 52 6.62 45.53 -16.22
C ALA A 52 5.44 44.65 -15.77
N VAL A 53 4.20 45.03 -16.10
CA VAL A 53 3.00 44.21 -15.84
C VAL A 53 3.07 42.87 -16.58
N LEU A 54 3.44 42.87 -17.86
CA LEU A 54 3.57 41.64 -18.65
C LEU A 54 4.62 40.68 -18.06
N VAL A 55 5.77 41.22 -17.66
CA VAL A 55 6.85 40.43 -17.03
C VAL A 55 6.43 39.92 -15.64
N ALA A 56 5.85 40.80 -14.82
CA ALA A 56 5.41 40.48 -13.46
C ALA A 56 4.34 39.39 -13.41
N ALA A 57 3.47 39.36 -14.42
CA ALA A 57 2.35 38.44 -14.52
C ALA A 57 2.77 37.02 -14.95
N CYS A 58 4.03 36.75 -15.24
CA CYS A 58 4.46 35.37 -15.49
C CYS A 58 4.25 34.53 -14.21
N PRO A 59 3.55 33.37 -14.23
CA PRO A 59 3.24 32.62 -13.02
C PRO A 59 4.22 31.44 -12.77
N CYS A 60 5.54 31.60 -13.00
CA CYS A 60 6.48 30.47 -12.93
C CYS A 60 6.48 29.73 -11.57
N ALA A 61 6.44 30.45 -10.45
CA ALA A 61 6.41 29.83 -9.12
C ALA A 61 5.16 28.95 -8.92
N LEU A 62 4.00 29.42 -9.40
CA LEU A 62 2.75 28.67 -9.35
C LEU A 62 2.82 27.39 -10.21
N VAL A 63 3.36 27.51 -11.43
CA VAL A 63 3.56 26.36 -12.34
C VAL A 63 4.51 25.33 -11.74
N LEU A 64 5.58 25.77 -11.07
CA LEU A 64 6.59 24.89 -10.47
C LEU A 64 6.13 24.25 -9.15
N SER A 65 5.12 24.81 -8.49
CA SER A 65 4.68 24.37 -7.16
C SER A 65 4.35 22.88 -7.09
N ALA A 66 3.55 22.37 -8.04
CA ALA A 66 3.14 20.98 -8.09
C ALA A 66 4.28 20.00 -8.39
N PRO A 67 5.06 20.14 -9.50
CA PRO A 67 6.14 19.21 -9.80
C PRO A 67 7.25 19.22 -8.73
N ALA A 68 7.60 20.38 -8.16
CA ALA A 68 8.61 20.46 -7.11
C ALA A 68 8.18 19.70 -5.84
N THR A 69 6.95 19.92 -5.38
CA THR A 69 6.38 19.21 -4.23
C THR A 69 6.26 17.71 -4.50
N ALA A 70 5.81 17.32 -5.69
CA ALA A 70 5.68 15.91 -6.08
C ALA A 70 7.02 15.19 -6.09
N ILE A 71 8.07 15.77 -6.70
CA ILE A 71 9.41 15.18 -6.74
C ILE A 71 9.96 14.99 -5.32
N ALA A 72 9.82 16.01 -4.47
CA ALA A 72 10.27 15.91 -3.08
C ALA A 72 9.49 14.82 -2.31
N GLY A 73 8.17 14.74 -2.49
CA GLY A 73 7.33 13.71 -1.88
C GLY A 73 7.69 12.29 -2.34
N ILE A 74 7.86 12.07 -3.64
CA ILE A 74 8.27 10.76 -4.20
C ILE A 74 9.67 10.38 -3.70
N ALA A 75 10.61 11.33 -3.66
CA ALA A 75 11.95 11.07 -3.16
C ALA A 75 11.94 10.65 -1.68
N VAL A 76 11.12 11.29 -0.85
CA VAL A 76 10.93 10.91 0.56
C VAL A 76 10.26 9.54 0.68
N ALA A 77 9.18 9.30 -0.06
CA ALA A 77 8.49 8.00 -0.06
C ALA A 77 9.46 6.86 -0.40
N ALA A 78 10.24 7.01 -1.47
CA ALA A 78 11.20 6.03 -1.91
C ALA A 78 12.29 5.75 -0.85
N ARG A 79 12.77 6.79 -0.14
CA ARG A 79 13.71 6.63 1.00
C ARG A 79 13.14 5.80 2.14
N HIS A 80 11.82 5.78 2.30
CA HIS A 80 11.10 4.97 3.30
C HIS A 80 10.59 3.64 2.73
N GLY A 81 11.04 3.23 1.54
CA GLY A 81 10.61 1.97 0.93
C GLY A 81 9.16 2.00 0.46
N ILE A 82 8.62 3.17 0.14
CA ILE A 82 7.29 3.38 -0.42
C ILE A 82 7.48 3.83 -1.87
N LEU A 83 7.16 2.95 -2.82
CA LEU A 83 7.25 3.26 -4.25
C LEU A 83 5.90 3.77 -4.73
N ILE A 84 5.89 4.95 -5.35
CA ILE A 84 4.67 5.57 -5.87
C ILE A 84 4.81 5.69 -7.39
N ARG A 85 3.87 5.09 -8.14
CA ARG A 85 3.94 5.00 -9.60
C ARG A 85 3.86 6.38 -10.27
N SER A 86 3.05 7.30 -9.72
CA SER A 86 2.80 8.62 -10.28
C SER A 86 2.51 9.65 -9.17
N SER A 87 2.86 10.91 -9.43
CA SER A 87 2.55 12.03 -8.53
C SER A 87 1.05 12.28 -8.35
N ALA A 88 0.20 11.81 -9.25
CA ALA A 88 -1.25 11.92 -9.09
C ALA A 88 -1.74 11.24 -7.81
N PHE A 89 -1.19 10.06 -7.50
CA PHE A 89 -1.57 9.29 -6.30
C PHE A 89 -1.12 9.95 -5.00
N LEU A 90 -0.05 10.76 -5.02
CA LEU A 90 0.32 11.59 -3.87
C LEU A 90 -0.75 12.61 -3.51
N GLU A 91 -1.52 13.12 -4.48
CA GLU A 91 -2.65 13.98 -4.15
C GLU A 91 -3.84 13.13 -3.66
N GLU A 92 -4.17 12.03 -4.34
CA GLU A 92 -5.34 11.22 -3.99
C GLU A 92 -5.26 10.58 -2.60
N LEU A 93 -4.05 10.16 -2.17
CA LEU A 93 -3.77 9.63 -0.83
C LEU A 93 -4.22 10.58 0.31
N ALA A 94 -4.22 11.90 0.07
CA ALA A 94 -4.57 12.88 1.09
C ALA A 94 -6.09 12.96 1.33
N ASP A 95 -6.87 12.55 0.33
CA ASP A 95 -8.33 12.66 0.29
C ASP A 95 -9.02 11.32 0.62
N LEU A 96 -8.28 10.31 1.04
CA LEU A 96 -8.85 9.01 1.38
C LEU A 96 -9.72 9.08 2.63
N THR A 97 -10.82 8.32 2.62
CA THR A 97 -11.81 8.29 3.72
C THR A 97 -12.15 6.89 4.20
N SER A 98 -11.73 5.86 3.48
CA SER A 98 -11.97 4.46 3.84
C SER A 98 -10.79 3.58 3.47
N LEU A 99 -10.75 2.39 4.09
CA LEU A 99 -9.78 1.35 3.84
C LEU A 99 -10.52 0.06 3.48
N VAL A 100 -10.10 -0.56 2.38
CA VAL A 100 -10.47 -1.93 2.03
C VAL A 100 -9.18 -2.73 2.07
N VAL A 101 -9.15 -3.79 2.86
CA VAL A 101 -7.93 -4.56 3.09
C VAL A 101 -8.18 -6.03 2.83
N ASP A 102 -7.33 -6.65 2.02
CA ASP A 102 -7.32 -8.09 1.88
C ASP A 102 -6.69 -8.73 3.13
N LYS A 103 -7.09 -9.97 3.44
CA LYS A 103 -6.45 -10.72 4.51
C LYS A 103 -5.04 -11.18 4.13
N THR A 104 -4.94 -12.02 3.11
CA THR A 104 -3.85 -12.99 2.95
C THR A 104 -2.61 -12.29 2.39
N GLY A 105 -1.47 -12.43 3.07
CA GLY A 105 -0.23 -11.74 2.69
C GLY A 105 -0.23 -10.23 2.99
N THR A 106 -1.35 -9.68 3.45
CA THR A 106 -1.51 -8.27 3.81
C THR A 106 -1.57 -8.10 5.32
N LEU A 107 -2.70 -8.43 5.96
CA LEU A 107 -2.83 -8.44 7.42
C LEU A 107 -2.09 -9.62 8.06
N THR A 108 -1.94 -10.70 7.30
CA THR A 108 -1.23 -11.90 7.69
C THR A 108 0.08 -12.03 6.92
N TYR A 109 0.91 -13.01 7.29
CA TYR A 109 2.15 -13.29 6.57
C TYR A 109 1.92 -13.93 5.20
N GLY A 110 0.73 -14.46 4.92
CA GLY A 110 0.42 -15.18 3.68
C GLY A 110 1.12 -16.52 3.58
N THR A 111 1.70 -16.98 4.69
CA THR A 111 2.41 -18.25 4.81
C THR A 111 1.90 -18.99 6.04
N LEU A 112 1.68 -20.29 5.88
CA LEU A 112 1.26 -21.13 7.00
C LEU A 112 2.36 -21.19 8.04
N ARG A 113 1.97 -21.17 9.31
CA ARG A 113 2.83 -21.39 10.46
C ARG A 113 2.16 -22.38 11.41
N LEU A 114 2.98 -23.15 12.12
CA LEU A 114 2.48 -24.01 13.18
C LEU A 114 1.95 -23.14 14.32
N GLN A 115 0.67 -23.29 14.64
CA GLN A 115 0.00 -22.54 15.70
C GLN A 115 -0.03 -23.35 17.00
N ALA A 116 -0.33 -24.64 16.90
CA ALA A 116 -0.44 -25.53 18.04
C ALA A 116 -0.13 -26.98 17.64
N ILE A 117 0.24 -27.77 18.65
CA ILE A 117 0.40 -29.21 18.55
C ILE A 117 -0.60 -29.84 19.51
N ASP A 118 -1.52 -30.64 18.98
CA ASP A 118 -2.42 -31.47 19.77
C ASP A 118 -1.85 -32.88 19.85
N SER A 119 -1.07 -33.11 20.89
CA SER A 119 -0.36 -34.37 21.15
C SER A 119 -0.43 -34.73 22.63
N PRO A 120 -0.61 -36.01 22.98
CA PRO A 120 -0.49 -36.48 24.35
C PRO A 120 0.96 -36.56 24.85
N ARG A 121 1.96 -36.40 23.98
CA ARG A 121 3.39 -36.49 24.35
C ARG A 121 3.92 -35.17 24.89
N GLU A 122 4.73 -35.24 25.95
CA GLU A 122 5.38 -34.06 26.54
C GLU A 122 6.61 -33.59 25.73
N ASP A 123 7.28 -34.49 25.00
CA ASP A 123 8.47 -34.15 24.21
C ASP A 123 8.08 -33.52 22.87
N GLN A 124 7.83 -32.21 22.91
CA GLN A 124 7.54 -31.42 21.71
C GLN A 124 8.75 -31.27 20.79
N ARG A 125 10.00 -31.40 21.29
CA ARG A 125 11.18 -31.13 20.46
C ARG A 125 11.37 -32.21 19.42
N SER A 126 11.27 -33.48 19.80
CA SER A 126 11.37 -34.60 18.86
C SER A 126 10.26 -34.58 17.81
N LEU A 127 9.04 -34.17 18.20
CA LEU A 127 7.92 -33.99 17.25
C LEU A 127 8.21 -32.90 16.21
N LEU A 128 8.72 -31.76 16.65
CA LEU A 128 9.08 -30.64 15.77
C LEU A 128 10.19 -31.03 14.80
N THR A 129 11.21 -31.74 15.29
CA THR A 129 12.31 -32.22 14.44
C THR A 129 11.83 -33.20 13.38
N LEU A 130 11.02 -34.19 13.77
CA LEU A 130 10.48 -35.17 12.82
C LEU A 130 9.54 -34.51 11.79
N ALA A 131 8.67 -33.60 12.25
CA ALA A 131 7.78 -32.83 11.37
C ALA A 131 8.57 -31.95 10.39
N ALA A 132 9.66 -31.33 10.84
CA ALA A 132 10.54 -30.53 9.99
C ALA A 132 11.26 -31.41 8.95
N SER A 133 11.81 -32.55 9.35
CA SER A 133 12.43 -33.52 8.44
C SER A 133 11.48 -33.97 7.33
N LEU A 134 10.29 -34.45 7.71
CA LEU A 134 9.27 -34.88 6.73
C LEU A 134 8.75 -33.71 5.90
N GLY A 135 8.66 -32.52 6.50
CA GLY A 135 8.27 -31.29 5.82
C GLY A 135 9.24 -30.91 4.70
N SER A 136 10.55 -31.07 4.92
CA SER A 136 11.60 -30.78 3.94
C SER A 136 11.54 -31.66 2.68
N ALA A 137 10.82 -32.79 2.74
CA ALA A 137 10.69 -33.73 1.63
C ALA A 137 9.58 -33.36 0.61
N SER A 138 8.78 -32.31 0.85
CA SER A 138 7.69 -31.90 -0.05
C SER A 138 7.62 -30.38 -0.23
N SER A 139 7.23 -29.96 -1.43
CA SER A 139 7.03 -28.54 -1.78
C SER A 139 5.66 -27.99 -1.37
N HIS A 140 4.78 -28.83 -0.82
CA HIS A 140 3.43 -28.43 -0.40
C HIS A 140 3.49 -27.32 0.68
N PRO A 141 2.58 -26.31 0.67
CA PRO A 141 2.61 -25.21 1.64
C PRO A 141 2.64 -25.64 3.12
N VAL A 142 1.89 -26.70 3.48
CA VAL A 142 1.92 -27.27 4.84
C VAL A 142 3.30 -27.86 5.17
N SER A 143 3.87 -28.65 4.26
CA SER A 143 5.19 -29.27 4.45
C SER A 143 6.29 -28.22 4.57
N ARG A 144 6.26 -27.17 3.73
CA ARG A 144 7.19 -26.04 3.81
C ARG A 144 7.10 -25.27 5.14
N ALA A 145 5.88 -25.10 5.67
CA ALA A 145 5.69 -24.46 6.96
C ALA A 145 6.32 -25.27 8.11
N LEU A 146 6.26 -26.60 8.02
CA LEU A 146 6.86 -27.49 9.00
C LEU A 146 8.38 -27.62 8.83
N ALA A 147 8.88 -27.64 7.59
CA ALA A 147 10.32 -27.72 7.27
C ALA A 147 11.14 -26.61 7.95
N GLY A 148 10.55 -25.42 8.10
CA GLY A 148 11.19 -24.26 8.73
C GLY A 148 11.17 -24.24 10.26
N LEU A 149 10.59 -25.24 10.93
CA LEU A 149 10.51 -25.27 12.40
C LEU A 149 11.86 -25.49 13.08
N VAL A 150 12.78 -26.16 12.40
CA VAL A 150 14.08 -26.58 12.93
C VAL A 150 15.16 -26.37 11.84
N PRO A 151 16.38 -25.90 12.19
CA PRO A 151 17.49 -25.76 11.24
C PRO A 151 17.79 -27.07 10.51
N GLN A 152 18.28 -26.98 9.27
CA GLN A 152 18.50 -28.15 8.42
C GLN A 152 19.51 -29.13 9.02
N GLU A 153 20.46 -28.65 9.82
CA GLU A 153 21.48 -29.44 10.51
C GLU A 153 20.94 -30.27 11.67
N GLU A 154 19.80 -29.87 12.25
CA GLU A 154 19.11 -30.59 13.33
C GLU A 154 18.07 -31.59 12.80
N GLN A 155 17.79 -31.57 11.48
CA GLN A 155 16.81 -32.47 10.86
C GLN A 155 17.35 -33.91 10.80
N TRP A 156 16.46 -34.86 11.07
CA TRP A 156 16.74 -36.29 10.92
C TRP A 156 16.98 -36.67 9.45
N PRO A 157 17.93 -37.59 9.19
CA PRO A 157 18.13 -38.16 7.86
C PRO A 157 16.91 -39.01 7.48
N LEU A 158 16.44 -38.83 6.24
CA LEU A 158 15.32 -39.57 5.67
C LEU A 158 15.80 -40.48 4.54
N GLY A 159 15.39 -41.74 4.56
CA GLY A 159 15.50 -42.70 3.46
C GLY A 159 14.12 -43.02 2.87
N ASP A 160 14.09 -43.65 1.69
CA ASP A 160 12.87 -44.17 1.05
C ASP A 160 11.66 -43.21 1.11
N ILE A 161 11.88 -41.96 0.70
CA ILE A 161 10.86 -40.91 0.72
C ILE A 161 9.81 -41.17 -0.37
N HIS A 162 8.54 -41.23 0.02
CA HIS A 162 7.39 -41.39 -0.86
C HIS A 162 6.33 -40.32 -0.59
N GLU A 163 6.10 -39.46 -1.56
CA GLU A 163 4.98 -38.50 -1.53
C GLU A 163 3.71 -39.19 -2.08
N ARG A 164 2.71 -39.34 -1.22
CA ARG A 164 1.39 -39.88 -1.57
C ARG A 164 0.50 -38.70 -1.97
N GLN A 165 0.26 -38.55 -3.26
CA GLN A 165 -0.44 -37.41 -3.83
C GLN A 165 -1.79 -37.17 -3.14
N GLY A 166 -1.97 -35.95 -2.61
CA GLY A 166 -3.19 -35.54 -1.90
C GLY A 166 -3.32 -36.05 -0.46
N LEU A 167 -2.41 -36.90 0.02
CA LEU A 167 -2.45 -37.52 1.34
C LEU A 167 -1.32 -37.02 2.25
N GLY A 168 -0.07 -37.08 1.80
CA GLY A 168 1.08 -36.67 2.61
C GLY A 168 2.40 -37.33 2.20
N VAL A 169 3.38 -37.29 3.10
CA VAL A 169 4.73 -37.83 2.92
C VAL A 169 4.93 -38.99 3.88
N VAL A 170 5.52 -40.08 3.39
CA VAL A 170 6.01 -41.21 4.18
C VAL A 170 7.49 -41.38 3.89
N ALA A 171 8.31 -41.59 4.92
CA ALA A 171 9.75 -41.80 4.77
C ALA A 171 10.27 -42.72 5.88
N ARG A 172 11.45 -43.29 5.67
CA ARG A 172 12.13 -44.13 6.65
C ARG A 172 13.15 -43.32 7.45
N THR A 173 13.12 -43.43 8.77
CA THR A 173 14.09 -42.86 9.70
C THR A 173 14.90 -43.99 10.35
N GLU A 174 15.87 -43.66 11.20
CA GLU A 174 16.55 -44.67 12.05
C GLU A 174 15.59 -45.33 13.04
N GLU A 175 14.55 -44.61 13.46
CA GLU A 175 13.58 -45.05 14.47
C GLU A 175 12.36 -45.78 13.89
N GLY A 176 12.17 -45.79 12.56
CA GLY A 176 11.09 -46.53 11.91
C GLY A 176 10.50 -45.84 10.68
N GLU A 177 9.34 -46.29 10.23
CA GLU A 177 8.58 -45.61 9.17
C GLU A 177 7.86 -44.39 9.77
N ALA A 178 8.09 -43.21 9.22
CA ALA A 178 7.48 -41.97 9.65
C ALA A 178 6.53 -41.40 8.59
N ALA A 179 5.41 -40.83 9.04
CA ALA A 179 4.37 -40.32 8.17
C ALA A 179 3.89 -38.92 8.61
N LEU A 180 3.72 -38.03 7.64
CA LEU A 180 3.21 -36.67 7.79
C LEU A 180 2.10 -36.46 6.76
N GLY A 181 0.87 -36.16 7.18
CA GLY A 181 -0.20 -36.00 6.19
C GLY A 181 -1.59 -35.74 6.73
N ARG A 182 -2.59 -35.86 5.86
CA ARG A 182 -4.01 -35.72 6.19
C ARG A 182 -4.53 -36.92 6.97
N PRO A 183 -5.69 -36.80 7.66
CA PRO A 183 -6.31 -37.93 8.37
C PRO A 183 -6.54 -39.18 7.51
N GLU A 184 -6.74 -39.04 6.20
CA GLU A 184 -6.88 -40.14 5.26
C GLU A 184 -5.60 -40.98 5.11
N LEU A 185 -4.41 -40.38 5.26
CA LEU A 185 -3.14 -41.09 5.15
C LEU A 185 -3.02 -42.16 6.25
N PHE A 186 -3.32 -41.78 7.49
CA PHE A 186 -3.21 -42.67 8.65
C PHE A 186 -4.21 -43.83 8.57
N ARG A 187 -5.42 -43.58 8.06
CA ARG A 187 -6.40 -44.64 7.76
C ARG A 187 -5.86 -45.67 6.75
N GLN A 188 -5.11 -45.23 5.74
CA GLN A 188 -4.51 -46.16 4.75
C GLN A 188 -3.33 -46.95 5.32
N LEU A 189 -2.58 -46.35 6.23
CA LEU A 189 -1.47 -47.00 6.93
C LEU A 189 -1.93 -47.92 8.07
N GLY A 190 -3.23 -47.91 8.41
CA GLY A 190 -3.77 -48.69 9.53
C GLY A 190 -3.35 -48.15 10.90
N ILE A 191 -3.03 -46.85 10.99
CA ILE A 191 -2.60 -46.17 12.21
C ILE A 191 -3.82 -45.54 12.88
N ASP A 192 -4.09 -45.94 14.13
CA ASP A 192 -5.14 -45.34 14.95
C ASP A 192 -4.74 -43.93 15.38
N THR A 193 -5.61 -42.95 15.11
CA THR A 193 -5.36 -41.53 15.41
C THR A 193 -6.29 -41.03 16.50
N SER A 194 -5.85 -40.01 17.26
CA SER A 194 -6.77 -39.25 18.11
C SER A 194 -7.82 -38.53 17.24
N PRO A 195 -9.01 -38.20 17.79
CA PRO A 195 -10.02 -37.44 17.06
C PRO A 195 -9.43 -36.16 16.46
N VAL A 196 -9.75 -35.88 15.20
CA VAL A 196 -9.25 -34.66 14.53
C VAL A 196 -9.80 -33.44 15.28
N PRO A 197 -8.92 -32.54 15.78
CA PRO A 197 -9.35 -31.37 16.51
C PRO A 197 -10.15 -30.41 15.62
N GLY A 198 -11.08 -29.68 16.22
CA GLY A 198 -11.80 -28.60 15.54
C GLY A 198 -10.85 -27.42 15.29
N HIS A 199 -10.44 -27.24 14.04
CA HIS A 199 -9.56 -26.14 13.63
C HIS A 199 -9.94 -25.66 12.24
N ASP A 200 -9.89 -24.34 12.05
CA ASP A 200 -10.32 -23.73 10.79
C ASP A 200 -9.21 -23.71 9.72
N GLY A 201 -7.95 -23.91 10.13
CA GLY A 201 -6.79 -23.98 9.23
C GLY A 201 -6.41 -25.40 8.82
N PRO A 202 -5.34 -25.56 8.00
CA PRO A 202 -4.82 -26.87 7.64
C PRO A 202 -4.35 -27.65 8.87
N ILE A 203 -4.68 -28.95 8.89
CA ILE A 203 -4.24 -29.90 9.92
C ILE A 203 -3.37 -30.97 9.24
N ALA A 204 -2.24 -31.29 9.84
CA ALA A 204 -1.40 -32.42 9.45
C ALA A 204 -1.16 -33.32 10.66
N GLY A 205 -1.35 -34.63 10.51
CA GLY A 205 -0.97 -35.60 11.52
C GLY A 205 0.49 -35.99 11.38
N LEU A 206 1.06 -36.51 12.46
CA LEU A 206 2.40 -37.07 12.50
C LEU A 206 2.35 -38.48 13.11
N ALA A 207 3.09 -39.43 12.53
CA ALA A 207 3.26 -40.76 13.08
C ALA A 207 4.69 -41.26 12.90
N LEU A 208 5.12 -42.17 13.78
CA LEU A 208 6.42 -42.85 13.74
C LEU A 208 6.25 -44.31 14.18
N ASP A 209 6.80 -45.23 13.39
CA ASP A 209 6.78 -46.69 13.62
C ASP A 209 5.38 -47.25 13.93
N GLY A 210 4.37 -46.77 13.19
CA GLY A 210 2.97 -47.18 13.38
C GLY A 210 2.26 -46.53 14.57
N GLU A 211 2.93 -45.70 15.36
CA GLU A 211 2.33 -44.95 16.46
C GLU A 211 1.96 -43.53 16.02
N PHE A 212 0.71 -43.12 16.25
CA PHE A 212 0.28 -41.75 16.02
C PHE A 212 0.81 -40.81 17.10
N LEU A 213 1.49 -39.75 16.69
CA LEU A 213 2.18 -38.85 17.59
C LEU A 213 1.39 -37.58 17.90
N GLY A 214 0.54 -37.10 17.00
CA GLY A 214 -0.31 -35.93 17.24
C GLY A 214 -0.69 -35.16 15.98
N TRP A 215 -1.56 -34.16 16.17
CA TRP A 215 -1.98 -33.22 15.13
C TRP A 215 -1.20 -31.91 15.22
N LEU A 216 -0.68 -31.49 14.08
CA LEU A 216 -0.04 -30.20 13.84
C LEU A 216 -1.10 -29.27 13.25
N LEU A 217 -1.44 -28.22 13.98
CA LEU A 217 -2.46 -27.24 13.60
C LEU A 217 -1.77 -26.03 12.98
N LEU A 218 -2.02 -25.78 11.69
CA LEU A 218 -1.39 -24.68 10.97
C LEU A 218 -2.40 -23.58 10.68
N ALA A 219 -1.95 -22.33 10.75
CA ALA A 219 -2.74 -21.19 10.34
C ALA A 219 -1.84 -20.13 9.71
N ASP A 220 -2.43 -19.24 8.92
CA ASP A 220 -1.75 -18.03 8.50
C ASP A 220 -1.84 -16.99 9.64
N SER A 221 -0.69 -16.66 10.22
CA SER A 221 -0.64 -15.80 11.41
C SER A 221 -0.78 -14.33 11.04
N VAL A 222 -1.49 -13.59 11.90
CA VAL A 222 -1.61 -12.14 11.82
C VAL A 222 -0.26 -11.49 12.09
N LYS A 223 0.06 -10.42 11.34
CA LYS A 223 1.24 -9.60 11.61
C LYS A 223 1.06 -8.85 12.93
N PRO A 224 2.08 -8.80 13.81
CA PRO A 224 1.95 -8.17 15.12
C PRO A 224 1.61 -6.66 15.02
N GLU A 225 2.04 -5.99 13.96
CA GLU A 225 1.75 -4.59 13.71
C GLU A 225 0.34 -4.30 13.16
N ALA A 226 -0.42 -5.32 12.72
CA ALA A 226 -1.67 -5.13 11.98
C ALA A 226 -2.72 -4.33 12.76
N ARG A 227 -2.98 -4.71 14.02
CA ARG A 227 -3.93 -4.00 14.90
C ARG A 227 -3.52 -2.53 15.07
N HIS A 228 -2.23 -2.28 15.28
CA HIS A 228 -1.72 -0.93 15.49
C HIS A 228 -1.85 -0.07 14.21
N ALA A 229 -1.44 -0.60 13.06
CA ALA A 229 -1.52 0.08 11.78
C ALA A 229 -2.98 0.44 11.41
N LEU A 230 -3.94 -0.46 11.66
CA LEU A 230 -5.36 -0.21 11.42
C LEU A 230 -5.95 0.82 12.38
N GLY A 231 -5.52 0.82 13.65
CA GLY A 231 -5.85 1.86 14.61
C GLY A 231 -5.34 3.24 14.18
N GLU A 232 -4.08 3.32 13.76
CA GLU A 232 -3.47 4.56 13.27
C GLU A 232 -4.19 5.10 12.02
N LEU A 233 -4.55 4.25 11.06
CA LEU A 233 -5.30 4.67 9.87
C LEU A 233 -6.69 5.22 10.24
N ARG A 234 -7.33 4.67 11.28
CA ARG A 234 -8.60 5.17 11.80
C ARG A 234 -8.46 6.57 12.39
N GLU A 235 -7.42 6.80 13.19
CA GLU A 235 -7.09 8.14 13.73
C GLU A 235 -6.76 9.14 12.62
N LEU A 236 -6.18 8.67 11.52
CA LEU A 236 -5.96 9.47 10.31
C LEU A 236 -7.24 9.71 9.51
N GLY A 237 -8.41 9.23 9.93
CA GLY A 237 -9.70 9.51 9.28
C GLY A 237 -10.16 8.43 8.29
N LEU A 238 -9.47 7.30 8.18
CA LEU A 238 -9.94 6.11 7.46
C LEU A 238 -10.74 5.21 8.42
N GLY A 239 -11.84 5.77 8.94
CA GLY A 239 -12.66 5.11 9.97
C GLY A 239 -13.55 3.98 9.42
N ARG A 240 -13.94 4.09 8.15
CA ARG A 240 -14.63 3.03 7.42
C ARG A 240 -13.60 2.02 6.95
N GLN A 241 -13.53 0.86 7.60
CA GLN A 241 -12.56 -0.20 7.32
C GLN A 241 -13.30 -1.48 6.99
N LEU A 242 -12.98 -2.09 5.86
CA LEU A 242 -13.60 -3.32 5.35
C LEU A 242 -12.52 -4.39 5.15
N LEU A 243 -12.75 -5.57 5.72
CA LEU A 243 -11.95 -6.77 5.47
C LEU A 243 -12.57 -7.58 4.32
N LEU A 244 -11.78 -7.86 3.28
CA LEU A 244 -12.16 -8.80 2.23
C LEU A 244 -11.33 -10.08 2.35
N THR A 245 -11.97 -11.23 2.26
CA THR A 245 -11.25 -12.52 2.26
C THR A 245 -12.05 -13.62 1.56
N GLY A 246 -11.34 -14.56 0.93
CA GLY A 246 -11.93 -15.79 0.40
C GLY A 246 -12.12 -16.88 1.48
N ASP A 247 -11.68 -16.64 2.71
CA ASP A 247 -11.78 -17.61 3.80
C ASP A 247 -13.20 -17.73 4.35
N ARG A 248 -13.41 -18.76 5.18
CA ARG A 248 -14.68 -18.96 5.88
C ARG A 248 -14.98 -17.81 6.84
N GLN A 249 -16.28 -17.58 7.07
CA GLN A 249 -16.75 -16.53 7.98
C GLN A 249 -16.12 -16.62 9.39
N SER A 250 -15.99 -17.82 9.96
CA SER A 250 -15.40 -18.01 11.30
C SER A 250 -13.96 -17.49 11.41
N VAL A 251 -13.14 -17.71 10.38
CA VAL A 251 -11.75 -17.22 10.30
C VAL A 251 -11.73 -15.70 10.13
N ALA A 252 -12.61 -15.18 9.27
CA ALA A 252 -12.71 -13.76 9.00
C ALA A 252 -13.15 -12.97 10.24
N ASP A 253 -14.16 -13.46 10.96
CA ASP A 253 -14.67 -12.87 12.21
C ASP A 253 -13.60 -12.84 13.30
N SER A 254 -12.89 -13.96 13.48
CA SER A 254 -11.82 -14.07 14.47
C SER A 254 -10.70 -13.07 14.19
N LEU A 255 -10.24 -12.99 12.93
CA LEU A 255 -9.23 -12.03 12.49
C LEU A 255 -9.71 -10.60 12.68
N ALA A 256 -10.92 -10.28 12.23
CA ALA A 256 -11.48 -8.94 12.30
C ALA A 256 -11.58 -8.44 13.74
N LEU A 257 -11.94 -9.31 14.69
CA LEU A 257 -11.94 -9.00 16.12
C LEU A 257 -10.52 -8.80 16.66
N GLU A 258 -9.55 -9.59 16.19
CA GLU A 258 -8.12 -9.43 16.52
C GLU A 258 -7.51 -8.15 15.95
N VAL A 259 -7.99 -7.62 14.84
CA VAL A 259 -7.45 -6.38 14.25
C VAL A 259 -8.34 -5.16 14.48
N GLY A 260 -9.55 -5.36 14.99
CA GLY A 260 -10.53 -4.32 15.30
C GLY A 260 -11.31 -3.78 14.10
N ILE A 261 -11.53 -4.59 13.06
CA ILE A 261 -12.38 -4.26 11.90
C ILE A 261 -13.81 -4.75 12.16
N ALA A 262 -14.82 -3.95 11.81
CA ALA A 262 -16.23 -4.28 12.02
C ALA A 262 -16.93 -4.81 10.76
N ASP A 263 -16.59 -4.26 9.57
CA ASP A 263 -17.19 -4.70 8.31
C ASP A 263 -16.32 -5.78 7.67
N ILE A 264 -16.94 -6.92 7.35
CA ILE A 264 -16.26 -8.11 6.85
C ILE A 264 -17.05 -8.68 5.69
N GLU A 265 -16.34 -9.07 4.64
CA GLU A 265 -16.87 -9.91 3.58
C GLU A 265 -15.98 -11.13 3.42
N ALA A 266 -16.49 -12.26 3.91
CA ALA A 266 -15.82 -13.55 3.83
C ALA A 266 -16.31 -14.33 2.60
N GLN A 267 -15.58 -15.37 2.22
CA GLN A 267 -15.87 -16.22 1.07
C GLN A 267 -16.00 -15.45 -0.25
N ALA A 268 -15.40 -14.26 -0.33
CA ALA A 268 -15.48 -13.38 -1.49
C ALA A 268 -14.63 -13.92 -2.65
N LEU A 269 -15.25 -14.05 -3.82
CA LEU A 269 -14.54 -14.30 -5.07
C LEU A 269 -13.88 -13.01 -5.58
N PRO A 270 -12.90 -13.08 -6.51
CA PRO A 270 -12.24 -11.89 -7.04
C PRO A 270 -13.19 -10.84 -7.65
N GLN A 271 -14.35 -11.27 -8.18
CA GLN A 271 -15.38 -10.37 -8.72
C GLN A 271 -16.14 -9.66 -7.60
N ASP A 272 -16.51 -10.39 -6.55
CA ASP A 272 -17.20 -9.84 -5.38
C ASP A 272 -16.32 -8.76 -4.71
N LYS A 273 -15.01 -9.02 -4.58
CA LYS A 273 -14.05 -8.02 -4.08
C LYS A 273 -14.07 -6.72 -4.90
N LEU A 274 -14.12 -6.83 -6.23
CA LEU A 274 -14.19 -5.67 -7.13
C LEU A 274 -15.52 -4.92 -6.96
N GLU A 275 -16.64 -5.64 -6.99
CA GLU A 275 -17.98 -5.05 -6.83
C GLU A 275 -18.10 -4.31 -5.50
N ARG A 276 -17.57 -4.91 -4.43
CA ARG A 276 -17.61 -4.30 -3.11
C ARG A 276 -16.79 -3.02 -3.01
N VAL A 277 -15.64 -2.94 -3.67
CA VAL A 277 -14.86 -1.69 -3.77
C VAL A 277 -15.66 -0.62 -4.52
N LEU A 278 -16.31 -0.98 -5.63
CA LEU A 278 -17.14 -0.05 -6.40
C LEU A 278 -18.34 0.45 -5.59
N GLU A 279 -18.97 -0.40 -4.78
CA GLU A 279 -20.05 0.02 -3.89
C GLU A 279 -19.61 1.06 -2.84
N GLU A 280 -18.40 0.91 -2.26
CA GLU A 280 -17.89 1.91 -1.32
C GLU A 280 -17.66 3.26 -2.03
N ILE A 281 -17.20 3.24 -3.29
CA ILE A 281 -17.07 4.44 -4.13
C ILE A 281 -18.44 5.06 -4.42
N ASP A 282 -19.44 4.25 -4.80
CA ASP A 282 -20.81 4.71 -5.08
C ASP A 282 -21.50 5.29 -3.83
N LYS A 283 -21.15 4.79 -2.65
CA LYS A 283 -21.56 5.36 -1.34
C LYS A 283 -20.86 6.69 -1.02
N GLY A 284 -19.95 7.16 -1.87
CA GLY A 284 -19.22 8.42 -1.73
C GLY A 284 -17.92 8.31 -0.92
N PHE A 285 -17.50 7.09 -0.54
CA PHE A 285 -16.20 6.91 0.08
C PHE A 285 -15.07 6.96 -0.94
N ARG A 286 -13.85 7.19 -0.45
CA ARG A 286 -12.62 7.21 -1.23
C ARG A 286 -11.69 6.12 -0.69
N PRO A 287 -11.85 4.87 -1.16
CA PRO A 287 -11.15 3.72 -0.59
C PRO A 287 -9.69 3.64 -1.02
N MET A 288 -8.81 3.48 -0.02
CA MET A 288 -7.51 2.84 -0.19
C MET A 288 -7.73 1.34 -0.20
N VAL A 289 -7.34 0.66 -1.28
CA VAL A 289 -7.42 -0.81 -1.36
C VAL A 289 -6.02 -1.37 -1.13
N VAL A 290 -5.86 -2.30 -0.20
CA VAL A 290 -4.55 -2.88 0.15
C VAL A 290 -4.60 -4.39 -0.03
N GLY A 291 -3.60 -4.96 -0.73
CA GLY A 291 -3.55 -6.39 -1.05
C GLY A 291 -2.14 -6.85 -1.41
N ASP A 292 -2.00 -8.14 -1.73
CA ASP A 292 -0.71 -8.75 -2.13
C ASP A 292 -0.28 -8.42 -3.57
N GLY A 293 -1.20 -7.89 -4.38
CA GLY A 293 -0.97 -7.50 -5.77
C GLY A 293 -1.06 -8.65 -6.78
N ILE A 294 -1.24 -9.90 -6.34
CA ILE A 294 -1.36 -11.09 -7.20
C ILE A 294 -2.84 -11.46 -7.34
N ASN A 295 -3.51 -11.69 -6.22
CA ASN A 295 -4.89 -12.19 -6.20
C ASN A 295 -5.92 -11.06 -6.33
N ASP A 296 -5.53 -9.85 -5.92
CA ASP A 296 -6.45 -8.71 -5.76
C ASP A 296 -6.24 -7.58 -6.79
N SER A 297 -5.52 -7.87 -7.88
CA SER A 297 -5.13 -6.86 -8.87
C SER A 297 -6.32 -6.05 -9.44
N LEU A 298 -7.49 -6.67 -9.60
CA LEU A 298 -8.70 -5.98 -10.06
C LEU A 298 -9.27 -5.04 -9.00
N ALA A 299 -9.37 -5.48 -7.75
CA ALA A 299 -9.85 -4.68 -6.64
C ALA A 299 -8.90 -3.51 -6.35
N LEU A 300 -7.58 -3.76 -6.38
CA LEU A 300 -6.54 -2.73 -6.22
C LEU A 300 -6.68 -1.60 -7.24
N LYS A 301 -6.91 -1.92 -8.51
CA LYS A 301 -7.07 -0.93 -9.58
C LYS A 301 -8.41 -0.19 -9.55
N ALA A 302 -9.43 -0.75 -8.89
CA ALA A 302 -10.73 -0.11 -8.76
C ALA A 302 -10.79 0.91 -7.63
N GLY A 303 -9.92 0.76 -6.62
CA GLY A 303 -9.78 1.74 -5.55
C GLY A 303 -9.38 3.12 -6.06
N VAL A 304 -9.56 4.13 -5.21
CA VAL A 304 -9.01 5.47 -5.47
C VAL A 304 -7.48 5.40 -5.43
N VAL A 305 -6.94 4.62 -4.48
CA VAL A 305 -5.52 4.26 -4.47
C VAL A 305 -5.38 2.78 -4.15
N GLY A 306 -4.77 2.02 -5.05
CA GLY A 306 -4.35 0.63 -4.80
C GLY A 306 -2.95 0.57 -4.20
N VAL A 307 -2.78 -0.18 -3.11
CA VAL A 307 -1.50 -0.41 -2.43
C VAL A 307 -1.16 -1.89 -2.42
N ALA A 308 -0.04 -2.28 -3.03
CA ALA A 308 0.46 -3.65 -2.98
C ALA A 308 1.53 -3.83 -1.90
N MET A 309 1.45 -4.95 -1.18
CA MET A 309 2.47 -5.42 -0.25
C MET A 309 3.57 -6.11 -1.06
N GLY A 310 4.80 -5.58 -1.04
CA GLY A 310 5.90 -5.97 -1.94
C GLY A 310 6.54 -7.35 -1.72
N ALA A 311 5.79 -8.35 -1.27
CA ALA A 311 6.29 -9.69 -0.96
C ALA A 311 6.69 -10.51 -2.22
N GLY A 312 6.18 -10.17 -3.40
CA GLY A 312 6.38 -10.91 -4.67
C GLY A 312 7.40 -10.31 -5.65
N GLY A 313 8.20 -9.32 -5.22
CA GLY A 313 9.10 -8.57 -6.10
C GLY A 313 8.49 -7.26 -6.61
N ALA A 314 9.30 -6.20 -6.64
CA ALA A 314 8.82 -4.83 -6.88
C ALA A 314 8.19 -4.63 -8.27
N ASP A 315 8.70 -5.29 -9.31
CA ASP A 315 8.26 -5.07 -10.70
C ASP A 315 6.87 -5.64 -10.97
N ILE A 316 6.54 -6.82 -10.44
CA ILE A 316 5.22 -7.44 -10.58
C ILE A 316 4.18 -6.66 -9.77
N ALA A 317 4.55 -6.20 -8.57
CA ALA A 317 3.68 -5.39 -7.71
C ALA A 317 3.43 -3.98 -8.29
N LEU A 318 4.44 -3.35 -8.91
CA LEU A 318 4.30 -2.04 -9.56
C LEU A 318 3.39 -2.09 -10.79
N ALA A 319 3.22 -3.24 -11.44
CA ALA A 319 2.28 -3.42 -12.54
C ALA A 319 0.81 -3.52 -12.07
N SER A 320 0.58 -3.90 -10.81
CA SER A 320 -0.76 -4.13 -10.25
C SER A 320 -1.27 -3.02 -9.33
N ALA A 321 -0.40 -2.20 -8.72
CA ALA A 321 -0.80 -1.17 -7.74
C ALA A 321 -0.15 0.20 -7.92
N ASP A 322 -0.83 1.24 -7.45
CA ASP A 322 -0.42 2.64 -7.57
C ASP A 322 0.71 2.99 -6.59
N VAL A 323 0.70 2.31 -5.44
CA VAL A 323 1.72 2.38 -4.39
C VAL A 323 2.19 0.97 -4.06
N VAL A 324 3.48 0.78 -3.83
CA VAL A 324 4.07 -0.49 -3.39
C VAL A 324 4.88 -0.29 -2.12
N LEU A 325 4.62 -1.10 -1.10
CA LEU A 325 5.35 -1.09 0.16
C LEU A 325 6.45 -2.16 0.15
N ILE A 326 7.71 -1.73 0.06
CA ILE A 326 8.87 -2.62 0.15
C ILE A 326 8.98 -3.17 1.57
N GLY A 327 9.12 -4.48 1.71
CA GLY A 327 9.25 -5.15 3.01
C GLY A 327 7.93 -5.43 3.74
N SER A 328 6.78 -5.09 3.13
CA SER A 328 5.45 -5.51 3.60
C SER A 328 5.06 -5.07 5.03
N ASP A 329 5.63 -3.97 5.52
CA ASP A 329 5.31 -3.34 6.81
C ASP A 329 4.05 -2.48 6.70
N LEU A 330 2.97 -2.92 7.36
CA LEU A 330 1.65 -2.26 7.31
C LEU A 330 1.66 -0.84 7.89
N ARG A 331 2.56 -0.53 8.83
CA ARG A 331 2.63 0.80 9.46
C ARG A 331 2.95 1.90 8.43
N ARG A 332 3.56 1.53 7.31
CA ARG A 332 3.88 2.47 6.22
C ARG A 332 2.64 2.98 5.48
N LEU A 333 1.49 2.32 5.62
CA LEU A 333 0.21 2.85 5.12
C LEU A 333 -0.10 4.21 5.79
N GLY A 334 0.08 4.32 7.10
CA GLY A 334 -0.08 5.59 7.83
C GLY A 334 0.94 6.64 7.37
N THR A 335 2.18 6.24 7.11
CA THR A 335 3.22 7.10 6.53
C THR A 335 2.81 7.65 5.16
N CYS A 336 2.21 6.84 4.28
CA CYS A 336 1.72 7.28 2.97
C CYS A 336 0.71 8.42 3.10
N VAL A 337 -0.29 8.25 3.98
CA VAL A 337 -1.35 9.25 4.20
C VAL A 337 -0.77 10.54 4.80
N ARG A 338 0.10 10.45 5.81
CA ARG A 338 0.77 11.62 6.41
C ARG A 338 1.60 12.40 5.40
N LEU A 339 2.47 11.70 4.66
CA LEU A 339 3.36 12.31 3.69
C LEU A 339 2.55 13.01 2.59
N SER A 340 1.50 12.36 2.11
CA SER A 340 0.59 12.93 1.12
C SER A 340 -0.11 14.20 1.63
N ARG A 341 -0.62 14.21 2.86
CA ARG A 341 -1.22 15.41 3.49
C ARG A 341 -0.22 16.54 3.67
N GLU A 342 1.01 16.23 4.06
CA GLU A 342 2.08 17.22 4.19
C GLU A 342 2.49 17.80 2.82
N CYS A 343 2.52 16.97 1.78
CA CYS A 343 2.70 17.41 0.40
C CYS A 343 1.57 18.36 -0.02
N ARG A 344 0.30 18.01 0.26
CA ARG A 344 -0.86 18.88 -0.03
C ARG A 344 -0.77 20.22 0.68
N ARG A 345 -0.41 20.23 1.96
CA ARG A 345 -0.19 21.47 2.73
C ARG A 345 0.92 22.31 2.11
N THR A 346 2.04 21.69 1.77
CA THR A 346 3.19 22.35 1.13
C THR A 346 2.79 22.96 -0.22
N LEU A 347 2.04 22.22 -1.03
CA LEU A 347 1.52 22.69 -2.30
C LEU A 347 0.58 23.90 -2.13
N GLN A 348 -0.35 23.85 -1.17
CA GLN A 348 -1.24 24.99 -0.89
C GLN A 348 -0.47 26.24 -0.48
N VAL A 349 0.54 26.10 0.39
CA VAL A 349 1.43 27.22 0.76
C VAL A 349 2.17 27.75 -0.46
N ASN A 350 2.69 26.87 -1.32
CA ASN A 350 3.40 27.28 -2.54
C ASN A 350 2.49 28.01 -3.53
N VAL A 351 1.24 27.57 -3.68
CA VAL A 351 0.22 28.26 -4.49
C VAL A 351 -0.08 29.65 -3.94
N ILE A 352 -0.23 29.79 -2.62
CA ILE A 352 -0.44 31.09 -1.96
C ILE A 352 0.76 32.01 -2.18
N ILE A 353 1.99 31.51 -2.01
CA ILE A 353 3.22 32.27 -2.28
C ILE A 353 3.25 32.72 -3.74
N GLY A 354 3.08 31.80 -4.68
CA GLY A 354 3.15 32.10 -6.11
C GLY A 354 2.11 33.12 -6.55
N LEU A 355 0.83 32.88 -6.22
CA LEU A 355 -0.26 33.78 -6.61
C LEU A 355 -0.17 35.13 -5.89
N GLY A 356 0.04 35.13 -4.57
CA GLY A 356 0.14 36.36 -3.78
C GLY A 356 1.30 37.24 -4.23
N TRP A 357 2.45 36.64 -4.53
CA TRP A 357 3.62 37.35 -5.01
C TRP A 357 3.44 37.93 -6.41
N THR A 358 2.89 37.15 -7.35
CA THR A 358 2.55 37.64 -8.69
C THR A 358 1.56 38.81 -8.63
N LEU A 359 0.49 38.70 -7.84
CA LEU A 359 -0.50 39.77 -7.67
C LEU A 359 0.14 41.04 -7.10
N ALA A 360 1.03 40.91 -6.12
CA ALA A 360 1.74 42.04 -5.56
C ALA A 360 2.58 42.75 -6.63
N ILE A 361 3.48 42.05 -7.32
CA ILE A 361 4.36 42.70 -8.33
C ILE A 361 3.52 43.33 -9.45
N VAL A 362 2.47 42.65 -9.93
CA VAL A 362 1.58 43.20 -10.96
C VAL A 362 0.92 44.50 -10.49
N ALA A 363 0.45 44.57 -9.25
CA ALA A 363 -0.11 45.80 -8.70
C ALA A 363 0.95 46.93 -8.64
N PHE A 364 2.13 46.65 -8.08
CA PHE A 364 3.23 47.62 -8.03
C PHE A 364 3.64 48.10 -9.44
N ALA A 365 3.66 47.22 -10.43
CA ALA A 365 3.94 47.54 -11.82
C ALA A 365 2.84 48.42 -12.45
N ALA A 366 1.57 48.07 -12.23
CA ALA A 366 0.43 48.79 -12.80
C ALA A 366 0.31 50.22 -12.25
N PHE A 367 0.66 50.45 -10.99
CA PHE A 367 0.72 51.79 -10.39
C PHE A 367 1.99 52.57 -10.73
N GLY A 368 2.91 52.00 -11.53
CA GLY A 368 4.18 52.63 -11.90
C GLY A 368 5.18 52.74 -10.74
N TRP A 369 4.92 52.11 -9.60
CA TRP A 369 5.75 52.20 -8.39
C TRP A 369 7.11 51.50 -8.53
N LEU A 370 7.27 50.66 -9.56
CA LEU A 370 8.56 50.04 -9.89
C LEU A 370 9.50 50.98 -10.67
N GLY A 371 9.02 52.15 -11.13
CA GLY A 371 9.82 53.15 -11.84
C GLY A 371 10.31 52.71 -13.22
N ALA A 372 11.27 53.48 -13.78
CA ALA A 372 11.76 53.31 -15.15
C ALA A 372 12.45 51.96 -15.41
N ALA A 373 13.00 51.31 -14.38
CA ALA A 373 13.58 49.97 -14.45
C ALA A 373 12.57 48.86 -14.09
N GLY A 374 11.27 49.16 -14.13
CA GLY A 374 10.24 48.31 -13.53
C GLY A 374 10.18 46.89 -14.10
N ALA A 375 10.40 46.71 -15.40
CA ALA A 375 10.43 45.39 -16.01
C ALA A 375 11.61 44.53 -15.51
N MET A 376 12.78 45.13 -15.30
CA MET A 376 13.95 44.44 -14.74
C MET A 376 13.71 44.07 -13.28
N ILE A 377 13.17 44.99 -12.48
CA ILE A 377 12.85 44.74 -11.07
C ILE A 377 11.79 43.64 -10.96
N ALA A 378 10.74 43.68 -11.78
CA ALA A 378 9.73 42.64 -11.85
C ALA A 378 10.33 41.27 -12.19
N ALA A 379 11.25 41.20 -13.16
CA ALA A 379 11.95 39.95 -13.51
C ALA A 379 12.76 39.38 -12.33
N VAL A 380 13.49 40.23 -11.59
CA VAL A 380 14.26 39.79 -10.41
C VAL A 380 13.33 39.33 -9.29
N LEU A 381 12.34 40.14 -8.94
CA LEU A 381 11.37 39.81 -7.88
C LEU A 381 10.61 38.53 -8.21
N HIS A 382 10.25 38.33 -9.48
CA HIS A 382 9.56 37.11 -9.91
C HIS A 382 10.35 35.83 -9.56
N ASN A 383 11.66 35.81 -9.82
CA ASN A 383 12.53 34.68 -9.49
C ASN A 383 12.62 34.39 -7.98
N LEU A 384 12.48 35.40 -7.13
CA LEU A 384 12.50 35.22 -5.67
C LEU A 384 11.36 34.31 -5.21
N SER A 385 10.16 34.45 -5.78
CA SER A 385 9.03 33.56 -5.45
C SER A 385 9.28 32.10 -5.83
N THR A 386 9.95 31.86 -6.96
CA THR A 386 10.34 30.53 -7.41
C THR A 386 11.31 29.89 -6.41
N LEU A 387 12.29 30.65 -5.91
CA LEU A 387 13.23 30.17 -4.89
C LEU A 387 12.52 29.86 -3.56
N LEU A 388 11.54 30.68 -3.15
CA LEU A 388 10.75 30.43 -1.93
C LEU A 388 9.93 29.14 -2.05
N VAL A 389 9.26 28.93 -3.19
CA VAL A 389 8.49 27.71 -3.48
C VAL A 389 9.39 26.47 -3.47
N LEU A 390 10.56 26.54 -4.11
CA LEU A 390 11.54 25.46 -4.11
C LEU A 390 12.09 25.17 -2.72
N GLY A 391 12.44 26.21 -1.95
CA GLY A 391 12.89 26.07 -0.57
C GLY A 391 11.83 25.42 0.33
N ASN A 392 10.57 25.83 0.17
CA ASN A 392 9.45 25.26 0.92
C ASN A 392 9.17 23.80 0.52
N ALA A 393 9.20 23.46 -0.76
CA ALA A 393 9.13 22.07 -1.22
C ALA A 393 10.29 21.23 -0.68
N GLY A 394 11.51 21.79 -0.65
CA GLY A 394 12.70 21.15 -0.09
C GLY A 394 12.59 20.81 1.41
N ARG A 395 11.71 21.48 2.17
CA ARG A 395 11.46 21.12 3.58
C ARG A 395 10.87 19.71 3.71
N LEU A 396 10.16 19.22 2.70
CA LEU A 396 9.63 17.84 2.70
C LEU A 396 10.75 16.80 2.83
N LEU A 397 11.96 17.09 2.35
CA LEU A 397 13.10 16.17 2.47
C LEU A 397 13.50 15.89 3.94
N ARG A 398 13.07 16.75 4.87
CA ARG A 398 13.26 16.59 6.32
C ARG A 398 12.14 15.80 6.99
N PHE A 399 11.14 15.35 6.24
CA PHE A 399 10.10 14.47 6.76
C PHE A 399 10.75 13.24 7.39
N GLN A 400 10.34 12.95 8.62
CA GLN A 400 10.78 11.78 9.37
C GLN A 400 9.60 10.83 9.51
N GLU A 401 9.90 9.54 9.41
CA GLU A 401 8.91 8.50 9.54
C GLU A 401 8.70 8.16 11.02
N PRO A 402 7.50 8.40 11.57
CA PRO A 402 7.22 8.05 12.96
C PRO A 402 6.81 6.58 13.04
N LEU A 403 7.74 5.65 12.77
CA LEU A 403 7.49 4.23 13.06
C LEU A 403 7.75 3.98 14.55
N LEU A 404 6.71 3.55 15.26
CA LEU A 404 6.87 2.97 16.59
C LEU A 404 7.70 1.69 16.48
N LYS A 405 8.75 1.56 17.30
CA LYS A 405 9.42 0.27 17.49
C LYS A 405 8.45 -0.61 18.27
N LEU A 406 7.90 -1.62 17.58
CA LEU A 406 7.06 -2.66 18.16
C LEU A 406 7.93 -3.81 18.63
#